data_AF-A0A8T5TVY5-F1
#
_entry.id   AF-A0A8T5TVY5-F1
#
_cell.length_a   1.000
_cell.length_b   1.000
_cell.length_c   1.000
_cell.angle_alpha   90.00
_cell.angle_beta   90.00
_cell.angle_gamma   90.00
#
_symmetry.space_group_name_H-M   'P 1'
#
loop_
_entity.id
_entity.type
_entity.pdbx_description
1 polymer ?
#
loop_
_entity_poly.entity_id
_entity_poly.type
_entity_poly.pdbx_seq_one_letter_code
_entity_poly.pdbx_strand_id
1 'polypeptide(L)'
;MALNNILIRFYQKIHNYKIPKLKFKEIDNRYKIIYRKEFNVDVNDVNKANLIIFLIFFNIFLISSIFLTQFSPLLILAFSFLLALIISYFFSRNLDKEILKKENQLNALLYIVKIYFSLIQKSHGDNADNAINFIQLISEFKLPISKDFRKILNKIQLGENPEILLSKVITPSLDFNLYIKGLLLSDFSNKYRLNENSLEKKFRKYLREIESKLSVLFFFGLFFPLGLCFLILFQRINYIILISVLPLFFISLKTLNKKFLKNNFFLLGLINNYSKEEKAKFNEFVSFLLSFTLNLQKNSSPELAFVKAYTQNEGHYTILESPLKTQISHLLNFSCTFDEILEKLQIELKSIRYKIILNVIGKLVAQNAYLSHEKISEILNEISIHQKLENRLEIIIKGERFKVLLFLFLLPIIIGGIGGLFPLFNLIMGNIPSSGSLSFSVLFELLFSYDFVIIFFSMLFCVFISSHYFLEIISYERKRILIVVSNVIFILIFFSTFINILNYF
;
A
#
# COMPACT_ATOMS: atom_id res chain seq x y z
N MET A 1 12.15 13.71 -1.14
CA MET A 1 13.34 13.85 -0.26
C MET A 1 13.52 15.30 0.21
N ALA A 2 13.42 16.30 -0.68
CA ALA A 2 13.52 17.72 -0.31
C ALA A 2 12.52 18.18 0.77
N LEU A 3 11.24 17.81 0.65
CA LEU A 3 10.20 18.23 1.60
C LEU A 3 10.47 17.72 3.02
N ASN A 4 10.87 16.46 3.19
CA ASN A 4 11.12 15.89 4.52
C ASN A 4 12.33 16.52 5.21
N ASN A 5 13.38 16.87 4.45
CA ASN A 5 14.52 17.61 5.00
C ASN A 5 14.13 19.01 5.48
N ILE A 6 13.23 19.69 4.76
CA ILE A 6 12.68 20.99 5.19
C ILE A 6 11.90 20.83 6.49
N LEU A 7 11.07 19.79 6.60
CA LEU A 7 10.30 19.50 7.81
C LEU A 7 11.19 19.16 9.01
N ILE A 8 12.24 18.36 8.82
CA ILE A 8 13.22 18.04 9.87
C ILE A 8 13.90 19.32 10.37
N ARG A 9 14.34 20.19 9.46
CA ARG A 9 14.91 21.49 9.82
C ARG A 9 13.91 22.38 10.56
N PHE A 10 12.63 22.34 10.17
CA PHE A 10 11.57 23.07 10.87
C PHE A 10 11.42 22.58 12.32
N TYR A 11 11.37 21.26 12.56
CA TYR A 11 11.32 20.70 13.91
C TYR A 11 12.54 21.13 14.74
N GLN A 12 13.74 21.02 14.19
CA GLN A 12 14.99 21.39 14.86
C GLN A 12 15.02 22.87 15.25
N LYS A 13 14.55 23.77 14.38
CA LYS A 13 14.47 25.21 14.69
C LYS A 13 13.52 25.51 15.86
N ILE A 14 12.44 24.73 16.01
CA ILE A 14 11.42 24.97 17.04
C ILE A 14 11.85 24.45 18.42
N HIS A 15 12.91 23.64 18.50
CA HIS A 15 13.37 22.99 19.73
C HIS A 15 13.48 23.96 20.91
N ASN A 16 14.12 25.12 20.70
CA ASN A 16 14.42 26.10 21.74
C ASN A 16 13.23 26.96 22.17
N TYR A 17 12.12 26.96 21.43
CA TYR A 17 10.98 27.82 21.72
C TYR A 17 10.05 27.17 22.76
N LYS A 18 9.65 27.94 23.79
CA LYS A 18 8.66 27.53 24.81
C LYS A 18 7.24 27.78 24.31
N ILE A 19 6.77 26.93 23.39
CA ILE A 19 5.43 27.01 22.78
C ILE A 19 4.55 25.89 23.37
N PRO A 20 3.22 26.10 23.52
CA PRO A 20 2.29 25.02 23.85
C PRO A 20 2.35 23.88 22.84
N LYS A 21 1.84 22.71 23.23
CA LYS A 21 2.00 21.46 22.47
C LYS A 21 0.64 20.90 22.07
N LEU A 22 0.49 20.53 20.80
CA LEU A 22 -0.66 19.78 20.32
C LEU A 22 -0.27 18.29 20.16
N LYS A 23 -0.64 17.46 21.13
CA LYS A 23 -0.37 16.01 21.13
C LYS A 23 -1.56 15.26 20.54
N PHE A 24 -1.36 14.60 19.39
CA PHE A 24 -2.38 13.73 18.79
C PHE A 24 -2.30 12.28 19.25
N LYS A 25 -1.10 11.78 19.55
CA LYS A 25 -0.88 10.37 19.89
C LYS A 25 0.35 10.20 20.78
N GLU A 26 0.28 9.20 21.66
CA GLU A 26 1.45 8.67 22.35
C GLU A 26 2.32 7.86 21.37
N ILE A 27 3.59 8.24 21.26
CA ILE A 27 4.58 7.54 20.44
C ILE A 27 5.31 6.52 21.33
N ASP A 28 5.55 5.32 20.79
CA ASP A 28 6.34 4.26 21.44
C ASP A 28 7.73 4.81 21.83
N ASN A 29 8.22 4.47 23.02
CA ASN A 29 9.54 4.90 23.50
C ASN A 29 10.66 4.56 22.50
N ARG A 30 10.55 3.45 21.75
CA ARG A 30 11.53 3.11 20.70
C ARG A 30 11.59 4.17 19.61
N TYR A 31 10.44 4.65 19.15
CA TYR A 31 10.37 5.69 18.14
C TYR A 31 10.90 7.02 18.69
N LYS A 32 10.68 7.34 19.98
CA LYS A 32 11.29 8.52 20.62
C LYS A 32 12.82 8.47 20.55
N ILE A 33 13.41 7.30 20.82
CA ILE A 33 14.87 7.11 20.77
C ILE A 33 15.37 7.26 19.32
N ILE A 34 14.65 6.70 18.35
CA ILE A 34 15.03 6.81 16.93
C ILE A 34 14.90 8.26 16.43
N TYR A 35 13.88 8.99 16.86
CA TYR A 35 13.71 10.42 16.53
C TYR A 35 14.95 11.23 16.94
N ARG A 36 15.42 11.02 18.17
CA ARG A 36 16.64 11.65 18.68
C ARG A 36 17.87 11.22 17.90
N LYS A 37 18.05 9.91 17.72
CA LYS A 37 19.27 9.34 17.11
C LYS A 37 19.42 9.70 15.63
N GLU A 38 18.33 9.62 14.85
CA GLU A 38 18.38 9.79 13.40
C GLU A 38 18.13 11.22 12.94
N PHE A 39 17.23 11.94 13.61
CA PHE A 39 16.78 13.27 13.17
C PHE A 39 17.22 14.40 14.09
N ASN A 40 17.77 14.10 15.27
CA ASN A 40 18.05 15.08 16.32
C ASN A 40 16.81 15.92 16.67
N VAL A 41 15.66 15.24 16.79
CA VAL A 41 14.35 15.85 17.06
C VAL A 41 13.71 15.14 18.26
N ASP A 42 13.11 15.90 19.16
CA ASP A 42 12.27 15.36 20.22
C ASP A 42 10.81 15.26 19.81
N VAL A 43 10.06 14.32 20.38
CA VAL A 43 8.58 14.25 20.20
C VAL A 43 7.90 15.56 20.62
N ASN A 44 8.49 16.26 21.59
CA ASN A 44 8.02 17.59 21.98
C ASN A 44 8.09 18.60 20.83
N ASP A 45 9.11 18.54 19.99
CA ASP A 45 9.30 19.49 18.88
C ASP A 45 8.27 19.25 17.78
N VAL A 46 7.94 17.99 17.52
CA VAL A 46 6.84 17.61 16.63
C VAL A 46 5.51 18.13 17.15
N ASN A 47 5.23 17.99 18.45
CA ASN A 47 3.98 18.48 19.04
C ASN A 47 3.89 20.01 19.05
N LYS A 48 5.01 20.73 19.20
CA LYS A 48 5.06 22.19 19.04
C LYS A 48 4.78 22.60 17.58
N ALA A 49 5.44 21.95 16.63
CA ALA A 49 5.24 22.20 15.20
C ALA A 49 3.80 21.92 14.74
N ASN A 50 3.17 20.87 15.28
CA ASN A 50 1.75 20.56 15.02
C ASN A 50 0.83 21.72 15.41
N LEU A 51 1.09 22.37 16.56
CA LEU A 51 0.30 23.51 17.01
C LEU A 51 0.47 24.71 16.06
N ILE A 52 1.72 25.01 15.65
CA ILE A 52 1.98 26.12 14.72
C ILE A 52 1.24 25.90 13.40
N ILE A 53 1.28 24.68 12.86
CA ILE A 53 0.59 24.34 11.63
C ILE A 53 -0.92 24.40 11.79
N PHE A 54 -1.44 23.91 12.92
CA PHE A 54 -2.85 24.05 13.24
C PHE A 54 -3.28 25.53 13.21
N LEU A 55 -2.53 26.42 13.88
CA LEU A 55 -2.85 27.85 13.92
C LEU A 55 -2.77 28.51 12.53
N ILE A 56 -1.76 28.20 11.73
CA ILE A 56 -1.61 28.74 10.37
C ILE A 56 -2.82 28.32 9.51
N PHE A 57 -3.13 27.03 9.45
CA PHE A 57 -4.22 26.54 8.61
C PHE A 57 -5.60 26.96 9.14
N PHE A 58 -5.78 27.04 10.46
CA PHE A 58 -7.01 27.56 11.05
C PHE A 58 -7.30 28.98 10.57
N ASN A 59 -6.31 29.87 10.64
CA ASN A 59 -6.46 31.25 10.16
C ASN A 59 -6.72 31.32 8.65
N ILE A 60 -5.99 30.53 7.84
CA ILE A 60 -6.20 30.48 6.39
C ILE A 60 -7.64 30.05 6.06
N PHE A 61 -8.15 28.99 6.68
CA PHE A 61 -9.51 28.52 6.42
C PHE A 61 -10.57 29.47 6.94
N LEU A 62 -10.36 30.06 8.11
CA LEU A 62 -11.31 30.99 8.72
C LEU A 62 -11.44 32.26 7.87
N ILE A 63 -10.32 32.88 7.48
CA ILE A 63 -10.31 34.06 6.60
C ILE A 63 -10.99 33.73 5.27
N SER A 64 -10.57 32.65 4.62
CA SER A 64 -11.14 32.23 3.33
C SER A 64 -12.66 31.97 3.41
N SER A 65 -13.12 31.28 4.46
CA SER A 65 -14.53 30.92 4.63
C SER A 65 -15.42 32.12 4.95
N ILE A 66 -14.91 33.11 5.71
CA ILE A 66 -15.61 34.37 5.99
C ILE A 66 -15.85 35.15 4.68
N PHE A 67 -14.87 35.17 3.77
CA PHE A 67 -15.02 35.87 2.50
C PHE A 67 -15.86 35.12 1.46
N LEU A 68 -15.86 33.79 1.48
CA LEU A 68 -16.47 32.97 0.43
C LEU A 68 -17.90 32.50 0.74
N THR A 69 -18.35 32.52 2.01
CA THR A 69 -19.61 31.88 2.39
C THR A 69 -20.46 32.76 3.30
N GLN A 70 -21.78 32.72 3.12
CA GLN A 70 -22.77 33.35 4.02
C GLN A 70 -23.21 32.42 5.17
N PHE A 71 -22.41 31.39 5.49
CA PHE A 71 -22.76 30.48 6.57
C PHE A 71 -22.73 31.17 7.92
N SER A 72 -23.44 30.60 8.90
CA SER A 72 -23.37 31.09 10.27
C SER A 72 -21.92 31.07 10.77
N PRO A 73 -21.48 32.07 11.54
CA PRO A 73 -20.10 32.15 12.02
C PRO A 73 -19.69 30.92 12.84
N LEU A 74 -20.66 30.28 13.51
CA LEU A 74 -20.46 29.08 14.30
C LEU A 74 -20.13 27.86 13.42
N LEU A 75 -20.79 27.72 12.26
CA LEU A 75 -20.46 26.68 11.26
C LEU A 75 -19.09 26.92 10.63
N ILE A 76 -18.77 28.18 10.30
CA ILE A 76 -17.46 28.55 9.73
C ILE A 76 -16.33 28.21 10.70
N LEU A 77 -16.51 28.54 11.98
CA LEU A 77 -15.51 28.27 13.02
C LEU A 77 -15.34 26.77 13.23
N ALA A 78 -16.44 26.02 13.32
CA ALA A 78 -16.41 24.56 13.46
C ALA A 78 -15.72 23.88 12.26
N PHE A 79 -16.04 24.28 11.03
CA PHE A 79 -15.46 23.72 9.81
C PHE A 79 -13.96 24.02 9.70
N SER A 80 -13.57 25.28 9.94
CA SER A 80 -12.17 25.71 9.90
C SER A 80 -11.32 25.00 10.95
N PHE A 81 -11.88 24.82 12.16
CA PHE A 81 -11.24 24.07 13.23
C PHE A 81 -11.01 22.61 12.85
N LEU A 82 -12.04 21.95 12.30
CA LEU A 82 -11.99 20.54 11.91
C LEU A 82 -10.97 20.31 10.78
N LEU A 83 -10.96 21.16 9.75
CA LEU A 83 -9.98 21.10 8.66
C LEU A 83 -8.54 21.32 9.16
N ALA A 84 -8.32 22.33 10.01
CA ALA A 84 -7.01 22.61 10.58
C ALA A 84 -6.49 21.43 11.43
N LEU A 85 -7.37 20.79 12.21
CA LEU A 85 -7.04 19.58 12.95
C LEU A 85 -6.65 18.42 12.02
N ILE A 86 -7.40 18.20 10.93
CA ILE A 86 -7.09 17.16 9.95
C ILE A 86 -5.70 17.37 9.36
N ILE A 87 -5.36 18.59 8.94
CA ILE A 87 -4.06 18.91 8.34
C ILE A 87 -2.93 18.74 9.36
N SER A 88 -3.10 19.26 10.58
CA SER A 88 -2.11 19.13 11.64
C SER A 88 -1.88 17.66 12.03
N TYR A 89 -2.95 16.85 12.04
CA TYR A 89 -2.85 15.41 12.24
C TYR A 89 -2.06 14.73 11.10
N PHE A 90 -2.35 15.06 9.84
CA PHE A 90 -1.60 14.50 8.70
C PHE A 90 -0.12 14.84 8.76
N PHE A 91 0.20 16.06 9.18
CA PHE A 91 1.55 16.54 9.38
C PHE A 91 2.29 15.77 10.47
N SER A 92 1.65 15.59 11.64
CA SER A 92 2.22 14.85 12.78
C SER A 92 2.69 13.43 12.42
N ARG A 93 2.02 12.79 11.46
CA ARG A 93 2.32 11.41 11.04
C ARG A 93 3.46 11.29 10.05
N ASN A 94 4.09 12.37 9.59
CA ASN A 94 5.11 12.28 8.54
C ASN A 94 6.38 11.55 8.99
N LEU A 95 6.95 11.90 10.15
CA LEU A 95 8.14 11.22 10.69
C LEU A 95 7.82 9.76 11.03
N ASP A 96 6.66 9.51 11.65
CA ASP A 96 6.19 8.15 11.91
C ASP A 96 6.12 7.30 10.63
N LYS A 97 5.65 7.86 9.51
CA LYS A 97 5.61 7.15 8.23
C LYS A 97 7.00 6.81 7.70
N GLU A 98 7.99 7.67 7.91
CA GLU A 98 9.38 7.38 7.50
C GLU A 98 9.98 6.23 8.30
N ILE A 99 9.81 6.23 9.62
CA ILE A 99 10.28 5.14 10.47
C ILE A 99 9.55 3.84 10.15
N LEU A 100 8.22 3.89 9.99
CA LEU A 100 7.42 2.71 9.66
C LEU A 100 7.81 2.11 8.31
N LYS A 101 8.25 2.93 7.34
CA LYS A 101 8.82 2.45 6.08
C LYS A 101 10.12 1.67 6.30
N LYS A 102 11.04 2.19 7.14
CA LYS A 102 12.28 1.49 7.51
C LYS A 102 12.00 0.20 8.28
N GLU A 103 11.07 0.24 9.24
CA GLU A 103 10.61 -0.94 10.00
C GLU A 103 10.11 -2.05 9.07
N ASN A 104 9.24 -1.73 8.12
CA ASN A 104 8.72 -2.71 7.16
C ASN A 104 9.83 -3.31 6.29
N GLN A 105 10.80 -2.50 5.85
CA GLN A 105 11.95 -3.00 5.09
C GLN A 105 12.82 -3.95 5.92
N LEU A 106 13.11 -3.59 7.18
CA LEU A 106 13.89 -4.44 8.08
C LEU A 106 13.17 -5.75 8.39
N ASN A 107 11.88 -5.70 8.71
CA ASN A 107 11.10 -6.89 9.02
C ASN A 107 11.06 -7.85 7.82
N ALA A 108 10.97 -7.33 6.60
CA ALA A 108 10.96 -8.17 5.40
C ALA A 108 12.30 -8.88 5.16
N LEU A 109 13.41 -8.20 5.44
CA LEU A 109 14.76 -8.73 5.25
C LEU A 109 15.25 -9.55 6.45
N LEU A 110 14.58 -9.48 7.60
CA LEU A 110 14.95 -10.22 8.81
C LEU A 110 15.01 -11.74 8.58
N TYR A 111 14.11 -12.31 7.78
CA TYR A 111 14.14 -13.74 7.45
C TYR A 111 15.41 -14.13 6.71
N ILE A 112 15.79 -13.33 5.73
CA ILE A 112 17.02 -13.53 4.96
C ILE A 112 18.25 -13.42 5.86
N VAL A 113 18.29 -12.40 6.73
CA VAL A 113 19.38 -12.22 7.70
C VAL A 113 19.54 -13.45 8.59
N LYS A 114 18.42 -14.00 9.10
CA LYS A 114 18.43 -15.22 9.93
C LYS A 114 18.99 -16.43 9.17
N ILE A 115 18.50 -16.66 7.96
CA ILE A 115 18.92 -17.80 7.13
C ILE A 115 20.41 -17.69 6.82
N TYR A 116 20.87 -16.51 6.40
CA TYR A 116 22.28 -16.33 6.07
C TYR A 116 23.19 -16.44 7.30
N PHE A 117 22.80 -15.84 8.42
CA PHE A 117 23.55 -15.98 9.66
C PHE A 117 23.64 -17.43 10.13
N SER A 118 22.55 -18.21 10.01
CA SER A 118 22.57 -19.64 10.35
C SER A 118 23.51 -20.46 9.47
N LEU A 119 23.75 -20.06 8.21
CA LEU A 119 24.74 -20.68 7.33
C LEU A 119 26.17 -20.32 7.79
N ILE A 120 26.42 -19.07 8.15
CA ILE A 120 27.73 -18.63 8.66
C ILE A 120 28.10 -19.44 9.90
N GLN A 121 27.17 -19.62 10.83
CA GLN A 121 27.36 -20.45 12.03
C GLN A 121 27.70 -21.91 11.69
N LYS A 122 26.95 -22.53 10.76
CA LYS A 122 27.22 -23.91 10.32
C LYS A 122 28.58 -24.04 9.62
N SER A 123 29.03 -23.02 8.89
CA SER A 123 30.25 -23.08 8.07
C SER A 123 31.53 -22.80 8.84
N HIS A 124 31.51 -21.90 9.82
CA HIS A 124 32.71 -21.56 10.61
C HIS A 124 32.91 -22.44 11.86
N GLY A 125 31.92 -23.27 12.22
CA GLY A 125 31.99 -24.16 13.38
C GLY A 125 31.85 -23.45 14.73
N ASP A 126 31.96 -24.21 15.81
CA ASP A 126 31.64 -23.73 17.18
C ASP A 126 32.65 -22.71 17.74
N ASN A 127 33.84 -22.60 17.16
CA ASN A 127 34.92 -21.73 17.65
C ASN A 127 34.91 -20.31 17.05
N ALA A 128 33.95 -19.99 16.18
CA ALA A 128 33.88 -18.69 15.52
C ALA A 128 33.27 -17.61 16.42
N ASP A 129 33.79 -16.39 16.34
CA ASP A 129 33.16 -15.24 17.00
C ASP A 129 31.87 -14.85 16.26
N ASN A 130 30.78 -15.51 16.68
CA ASN A 130 29.47 -15.35 16.09
C ASN A 130 28.90 -13.94 16.27
N ALA A 131 29.32 -13.22 17.31
CA ALA A 131 28.90 -11.85 17.53
C ALA A 131 29.52 -10.91 16.48
N ILE A 132 30.82 -11.02 16.24
CA ILE A 132 31.51 -10.24 15.20
C ILE A 132 30.96 -10.60 13.81
N ASN A 133 30.81 -11.90 13.52
CA ASN A 133 30.26 -12.37 12.25
C ASN A 133 28.84 -11.84 11.99
N PHE A 134 27.99 -11.79 13.02
CA PHE A 134 26.66 -11.20 12.91
C PHE A 134 26.74 -9.70 12.58
N ILE A 135 27.60 -8.96 13.27
CA ILE A 135 27.73 -7.52 13.08
C ILE A 135 28.26 -7.21 11.67
N GLN A 136 29.25 -7.97 11.21
CA GLN A 136 29.81 -7.86 9.87
C GLN A 136 28.74 -8.12 8.80
N LEU A 137 27.98 -9.20 8.95
CA LEU A 137 26.86 -9.55 8.08
C LEU A 137 25.87 -8.38 7.89
N ILE A 138 25.43 -7.76 9.00
CA ILE A 138 24.48 -6.63 8.94
C ILE A 138 25.11 -5.38 8.29
N SER A 139 26.40 -5.15 8.53
CA SER A 139 27.13 -3.99 7.99
C SER A 139 27.25 -4.01 6.45
N GLU A 140 27.27 -5.21 5.86
CA GLU A 140 27.44 -5.45 4.43
C GLU A 140 26.11 -5.60 3.68
N PHE A 141 25.03 -6.02 4.35
CA PHE A 141 23.75 -6.37 3.73
C PHE A 141 22.94 -5.20 3.14
N LYS A 142 23.49 -3.98 3.09
CA LYS A 142 22.84 -2.73 2.64
C LYS A 142 21.46 -2.50 3.29
N LEU A 143 21.32 -2.82 4.58
CA LEU A 143 20.10 -2.57 5.36
C LEU A 143 19.99 -1.09 5.78
N PRO A 144 18.79 -0.57 6.12
CA PRO A 144 18.63 0.76 6.72
C PRO A 144 19.52 1.00 7.95
N ILE A 145 19.86 -0.06 8.68
CA ILE A 145 20.70 -0.06 9.89
C ILE A 145 22.19 -0.33 9.61
N SER A 146 22.58 -0.63 8.38
CA SER A 146 23.95 -1.04 8.03
C SER A 146 25.02 -0.02 8.47
N LYS A 147 24.72 1.28 8.33
CA LYS A 147 25.63 2.36 8.77
C LYS A 147 25.90 2.35 10.27
N ASP A 148 24.88 2.02 11.08
CA ASP A 148 25.04 1.93 12.53
C ASP A 148 25.92 0.73 12.89
N PHE A 149 25.76 -0.40 12.20
CA PHE A 149 26.59 -1.58 12.41
C PHE A 149 28.04 -1.39 11.95
N ARG A 150 28.30 -0.59 10.90
CA ARG A 150 29.67 -0.18 10.55
C ARG A 150 30.34 0.63 11.65
N LYS A 151 29.60 1.53 12.31
CA LYS A 151 30.13 2.27 13.47
C LYS A 151 30.43 1.34 14.66
N ILE A 152 29.63 0.29 14.84
CA ILE A 152 29.87 -0.75 15.85
C ILE A 152 31.15 -1.52 15.52
N LEU A 153 31.37 -1.93 14.26
CA LEU A 153 32.62 -2.57 13.84
C LEU A 153 33.85 -1.70 14.16
N ASN A 154 33.77 -0.39 13.86
CA ASN A 154 34.87 0.52 14.18
C ASN A 154 35.16 0.60 15.69
N LYS A 155 34.13 0.48 16.54
CA LYS A 155 34.29 0.46 18.00
C LYS A 155 34.89 -0.84 18.51
N ILE A 156 34.51 -1.97 17.90
CA ILE A 156 35.09 -3.28 18.21
C ILE A 156 36.58 -3.28 17.85
N GLN A 157 36.95 -2.67 16.72
CA GLN A 157 38.37 -2.49 16.36
C GLN A 157 39.16 -1.66 17.39
N LEU A 158 38.49 -0.81 18.18
CA LEU A 158 39.09 -0.05 19.28
C LEU A 158 39.10 -0.83 20.61
N GLY A 159 38.67 -2.10 20.63
CA GLY A 159 38.65 -2.97 21.80
C GLY A 159 37.34 -2.96 22.60
N GLU A 160 36.27 -2.31 22.13
CA GLU A 160 34.95 -2.42 22.78
C GLU A 160 34.34 -3.83 22.55
N ASN A 161 33.77 -4.43 23.59
CA ASN A 161 33.16 -5.77 23.50
C ASN A 161 31.91 -5.79 22.57
N PRO A 162 31.82 -6.73 21.60
CA PRO A 162 30.72 -6.83 20.64
C PRO A 162 29.33 -7.06 21.26
N GLU A 163 29.20 -7.93 22.25
CA GLU A 163 27.93 -8.28 22.89
C GLU A 163 27.34 -7.09 23.65
N ILE A 164 28.19 -6.36 24.38
CA ILE A 164 27.80 -5.12 25.09
C ILE A 164 27.29 -4.09 24.09
N LEU A 165 27.96 -3.97 22.93
CA LEU A 165 27.53 -3.03 21.89
C LEU A 165 26.20 -3.42 21.27
N LEU A 166 26.02 -4.70 20.93
CA LEU A 166 24.77 -5.25 20.41
C LEU A 166 23.60 -5.08 21.38
N SER A 167 23.83 -5.25 22.69
CA SER A 167 22.78 -5.09 23.71
C SER A 167 22.19 -3.68 23.77
N LYS A 168 22.97 -2.66 23.35
CA LYS A 168 22.57 -1.25 23.31
C LYS A 168 21.91 -0.86 21.99
N VAL A 169 21.88 -1.74 21.00
CA VAL A 169 21.31 -1.43 19.68
C VAL A 169 19.78 -1.36 19.77
N ILE A 170 19.24 -0.23 19.32
CA ILE A 170 17.80 -0.05 19.14
C ILE A 170 17.56 0.24 17.67
N THR A 171 16.92 -0.72 16.99
CA THR A 171 16.51 -0.58 15.59
C THR A 171 15.02 -0.21 15.48
N PRO A 172 14.57 0.32 14.32
CA PRO A 172 13.15 0.54 14.03
C PRO A 172 12.27 -0.70 14.15
N SER A 173 12.84 -1.90 13.99
CA SER A 173 12.10 -3.16 14.00
C SER A 173 12.04 -3.78 15.41
N LEU A 174 10.81 -4.06 15.89
CA LEU A 174 10.64 -4.83 17.13
C LEU A 174 11.22 -6.23 16.98
N ASP A 175 10.86 -6.91 15.89
CA ASP A 175 11.22 -8.30 15.64
C ASP A 175 12.73 -8.46 15.50
N PHE A 176 13.42 -7.47 14.91
CA PHE A 176 14.87 -7.44 14.81
C PHE A 176 15.53 -7.20 16.18
N ASN A 177 14.99 -6.30 17.01
CA ASN A 177 15.49 -6.10 18.37
C ASN A 177 15.30 -7.35 19.24
N LEU A 178 14.13 -8.00 19.14
CA LEU A 178 13.86 -9.28 19.81
C LEU A 178 14.78 -10.39 19.29
N TYR A 179 15.10 -10.39 18.00
CA TYR A 179 16.05 -11.32 17.42
C TYR A 179 17.46 -11.14 17.98
N ILE A 180 17.99 -9.90 18.00
CA ILE A 180 19.29 -9.61 18.63
C ILE A 180 19.29 -10.06 20.09
N LYS A 181 18.25 -9.69 20.85
CA LYS A 181 18.14 -10.07 22.26
C LYS A 181 18.12 -11.60 22.43
N GLY A 182 17.40 -12.31 21.56
CA GLY A 182 17.37 -13.76 21.54
C GLY A 182 18.75 -14.37 21.28
N LEU A 183 19.47 -13.83 20.28
CA LEU A 183 20.85 -14.26 19.98
C LEU A 183 21.79 -14.03 21.17
N LEU A 184 21.72 -12.86 21.82
CA LEU A 184 22.55 -12.56 22.99
C LEU A 184 22.22 -13.46 24.19
N LEU A 185 20.94 -13.78 24.41
CA LEU A 185 20.52 -14.68 25.50
C LEU A 185 20.90 -16.13 25.26
N SER A 186 21.06 -16.52 24.00
CA SER A 186 21.41 -17.88 23.62
C SER A 186 22.91 -18.08 23.39
N ASP A 187 23.74 -17.07 23.69
CA ASP A 187 25.17 -17.03 23.33
C ASP A 187 25.40 -17.38 21.85
N PHE A 188 24.53 -16.83 20.99
CA PHE A 188 24.46 -17.09 19.56
C PHE A 188 24.25 -18.57 19.17
N SER A 189 23.85 -19.45 20.10
CA SER A 189 23.48 -20.82 19.74
C SER A 189 22.24 -20.88 18.84
N ASN A 190 22.25 -21.82 17.90
CA ASN A 190 21.32 -21.93 16.76
C ASN A 190 19.87 -22.33 17.14
N LYS A 191 19.49 -22.23 18.43
CA LYS A 191 18.19 -22.71 18.96
C LYS A 191 17.08 -21.66 18.92
N TYR A 192 17.39 -20.39 18.66
CA TYR A 192 16.38 -19.34 18.71
C TYR A 192 15.50 -19.29 17.43
N ARG A 193 14.36 -19.98 17.47
CA ARG A 193 13.29 -19.87 16.47
C ARG A 193 12.32 -18.76 16.88
N LEU A 194 12.41 -17.60 16.22
CA LEU A 194 11.31 -16.63 16.28
C LEU A 194 10.11 -17.18 15.50
N ASN A 195 9.01 -17.43 16.22
CA ASN A 195 7.71 -17.68 15.61
C ASN A 195 7.30 -16.51 14.70
N GLU A 196 6.63 -16.85 13.59
CA GLU A 196 5.88 -16.01 12.65
C GLU A 196 6.05 -14.48 12.80
N ASN A 197 6.69 -13.85 11.81
CA ASN A 197 7.05 -12.42 11.77
C ASN A 197 5.82 -11.51 11.90
N SER A 198 5.98 -10.36 12.55
CA SER A 198 4.91 -9.38 12.74
C SER A 198 4.29 -8.90 11.41
N LEU A 199 5.06 -8.85 10.32
CA LEU A 199 4.54 -8.51 9.00
C LEU A 199 3.55 -9.56 8.47
N GLU A 200 3.86 -10.84 8.63
CA GLU A 200 2.98 -11.93 8.21
C GLU A 200 1.69 -11.92 9.02
N LYS A 201 1.79 -11.75 10.35
CA LYS A 201 0.62 -11.58 11.23
C LYS A 201 -0.25 -10.39 10.84
N LYS A 202 0.36 -9.24 10.54
CA LYS A 202 -0.35 -8.05 10.04
C LYS A 202 -1.03 -8.33 8.70
N PHE A 203 -0.41 -9.07 7.79
CA PHE A 203 -1.00 -9.46 6.51
C PHE A 203 -2.18 -10.43 6.70
N ARG A 204 -2.05 -11.44 7.57
CA ARG A 204 -3.14 -12.36 7.91
C ARG A 204 -4.33 -11.63 8.55
N LYS A 205 -4.06 -10.67 9.44
CA LYS A 205 -5.10 -9.79 10.00
C LYS A 205 -5.76 -8.97 8.88
N TYR A 206 -4.98 -8.43 7.96
CA TYR A 206 -5.50 -7.74 6.79
C TYR A 206 -6.41 -8.65 5.94
N LEU A 207 -6.02 -9.90 5.68
CA LEU A 207 -6.85 -10.87 4.95
C LEU A 207 -8.18 -11.14 5.64
N ARG A 208 -8.23 -11.18 6.97
CA ARG A 208 -9.49 -11.36 7.72
C ARG A 208 -10.38 -10.12 7.67
N GLU A 209 -9.78 -8.93 7.54
CA GLU A 209 -10.51 -7.66 7.53
C GLU A 209 -10.88 -7.18 6.12
N ILE A 210 -10.37 -7.80 5.06
CA ILE A 210 -10.52 -7.25 3.70
C ILE A 210 -11.98 -7.27 3.23
N GLU A 211 -12.72 -8.33 3.54
CA GLU A 211 -14.14 -8.47 3.17
C GLU A 211 -15.02 -7.42 3.85
N SER A 212 -14.81 -7.17 5.14
CA SER A 212 -15.55 -6.12 5.86
C SER A 212 -15.17 -4.73 5.36
N LYS A 213 -13.88 -4.49 5.07
CA LYS A 213 -13.42 -3.22 4.46
C LYS A 213 -14.01 -2.99 3.06
N LEU A 214 -14.10 -4.04 2.25
CA LEU A 214 -14.74 -4.00 0.93
C LEU A 214 -16.23 -3.71 1.05
N SER A 215 -16.90 -4.34 2.02
CA SER A 215 -18.32 -4.10 2.31
C SER A 215 -18.58 -2.63 2.69
N VAL A 216 -17.74 -2.02 3.53
CA VAL A 216 -17.85 -0.58 3.85
C VAL A 216 -17.65 0.29 2.62
N LEU A 217 -16.70 -0.05 1.74
CA LEU A 217 -16.47 0.69 0.51
C LEU A 217 -17.69 0.60 -0.43
N PHE A 218 -18.24 -0.61 -0.64
CA PHE A 218 -19.46 -0.81 -1.43
C PHE A 218 -20.66 -0.08 -0.82
N PHE A 219 -20.81 -0.12 0.51
CA PHE A 219 -21.85 0.61 1.21
C PHE A 219 -21.77 2.11 0.90
N PHE A 220 -20.61 2.74 1.07
CA PHE A 220 -20.44 4.16 0.73
C PHE A 220 -20.65 4.45 -0.76
N GLY A 221 -20.16 3.59 -1.65
CA GLY A 221 -20.33 3.78 -3.09
C GLY A 221 -21.76 3.61 -3.61
N LEU A 222 -22.60 2.86 -2.91
CA LEU A 222 -24.01 2.65 -3.25
C LEU A 222 -24.94 3.67 -2.57
N PHE A 223 -24.83 3.79 -1.24
CA PHE A 223 -25.79 4.55 -0.44
C PHE A 223 -25.57 6.06 -0.51
N PHE A 224 -24.37 6.53 -0.82
CA PHE A 224 -24.16 7.96 -0.96
C PHE A 224 -24.90 8.54 -2.19
N PRO A 225 -24.77 7.98 -3.41
CA PRO A 225 -25.59 8.43 -4.53
C PRO A 225 -27.10 8.29 -4.30
N LEU A 226 -27.54 7.21 -3.65
CA LEU A 226 -28.95 7.02 -3.29
C LEU A 226 -29.45 8.08 -2.31
N GLY A 227 -28.66 8.37 -1.27
CA GLY A 227 -28.96 9.43 -0.31
C GLY A 227 -29.02 10.81 -0.97
N LEU A 228 -28.09 11.11 -1.88
CA LEU A 228 -28.12 12.33 -2.68
C LEU A 228 -29.40 12.43 -3.51
N CYS A 229 -29.84 11.31 -4.09
CA CYS A 229 -31.09 11.22 -4.85
C CYS A 229 -32.31 11.56 -4.00
N PHE A 230 -32.43 10.96 -2.82
CA PHE A 230 -33.53 11.30 -1.91
C PHE A 230 -33.47 12.75 -1.41
N LEU A 231 -32.28 13.28 -1.11
CA LEU A 231 -32.15 14.67 -0.67
C LEU A 231 -32.58 15.66 -1.78
N ILE A 232 -32.22 15.38 -3.04
CA ILE A 232 -32.66 16.19 -4.18
C ILE A 232 -34.19 16.17 -4.30
N LEU A 233 -34.79 14.99 -4.20
CA LEU A 233 -36.24 14.81 -4.33
C LEU A 233 -37.04 15.47 -3.19
N PHE A 234 -36.58 15.36 -1.94
CA PHE A 234 -37.37 15.78 -0.78
C PHE A 234 -37.07 17.19 -0.27
N GLN A 235 -35.85 17.69 -0.45
CA GLN A 235 -35.39 18.89 0.27
C GLN A 235 -35.06 20.08 -0.62
N ARG A 236 -35.24 20.00 -1.96
CA ARG A 236 -34.85 21.03 -2.95
C ARG A 236 -33.49 21.66 -2.59
N ILE A 237 -32.46 20.81 -2.53
CA ILE A 237 -31.12 21.20 -2.09
C ILE A 237 -30.62 22.40 -2.92
N ASN A 238 -30.03 23.39 -2.24
CA ASN A 238 -29.32 24.48 -2.90
C ASN A 238 -28.20 23.94 -3.83
N TYR A 239 -28.15 24.38 -5.09
CA TYR A 239 -27.17 23.93 -6.08
C TYR A 239 -25.72 24.03 -5.59
N ILE A 240 -25.39 25.03 -4.76
CA ILE A 240 -24.05 25.18 -4.16
C ILE A 240 -23.69 23.96 -3.30
N ILE A 241 -24.65 23.47 -2.51
CA ILE A 241 -24.48 22.28 -1.68
C ILE A 241 -24.30 21.06 -2.59
N LEU A 242 -25.14 20.90 -3.61
CA LEU A 242 -25.04 19.77 -4.55
C LEU A 242 -23.67 19.69 -5.23
N ILE A 243 -23.17 20.82 -5.74
CA ILE A 243 -21.85 20.90 -6.39
C ILE A 243 -20.73 20.61 -5.38
N SER A 244 -20.85 21.06 -4.13
CA SER A 244 -19.83 20.83 -3.10
C SER A 244 -19.75 19.36 -2.63
N VAL A 245 -20.86 18.62 -2.71
CA VAL A 245 -20.96 17.23 -2.23
C VAL A 245 -20.28 16.24 -3.19
N LEU A 246 -20.21 16.54 -4.49
CA LEU A 246 -19.57 15.65 -5.49
C LEU A 246 -18.05 15.50 -5.28
N PRO A 247 -17.24 16.56 -5.08
CA PRO A 247 -15.84 16.43 -4.70
C PRO A 247 -15.65 15.67 -3.38
N LEU A 248 -16.52 15.90 -2.39
CA LEU A 248 -16.47 15.20 -1.11
C LEU A 248 -16.68 13.69 -1.32
N PHE A 249 -17.64 13.30 -2.16
CA PHE A 249 -17.88 11.91 -2.51
C PHE A 249 -16.64 11.27 -3.11
N PHE A 250 -16.07 11.91 -4.14
CA PHE A 250 -14.86 11.43 -4.80
C PHE A 250 -13.69 11.27 -3.82
N ILE A 251 -13.44 12.29 -2.99
CA ILE A 251 -12.37 12.26 -1.99
C ILE A 251 -12.61 11.16 -0.96
N SER A 252 -13.87 10.95 -0.55
CA SER A 252 -14.24 9.93 0.43
C SER A 252 -13.92 8.52 -0.09
N LEU A 253 -14.40 8.17 -1.29
CA LEU A 253 -14.14 6.88 -1.92
C LEU A 253 -12.65 6.68 -2.23
N LYS A 254 -11.97 7.72 -2.73
CA LYS A 254 -10.52 7.67 -2.93
C LYS A 254 -9.77 7.37 -1.64
N THR A 255 -10.17 7.99 -0.54
CA THR A 255 -9.54 7.83 0.77
C THR A 255 -9.81 6.45 1.34
N LEU A 256 -11.06 5.97 1.26
CA LEU A 256 -11.43 4.61 1.68
C LEU A 256 -10.69 3.57 0.85
N ASN A 257 -10.71 3.67 -0.48
CA ASN A 257 -10.00 2.77 -1.38
C ASN A 257 -8.50 2.71 -1.04
N LYS A 258 -7.85 3.87 -0.91
CA LYS A 258 -6.43 3.94 -0.53
C LYS A 258 -6.16 3.36 0.87
N LYS A 259 -7.04 3.58 1.84
CA LYS A 259 -6.85 3.10 3.22
C LYS A 259 -7.10 1.59 3.34
N PHE A 260 -8.04 1.06 2.58
CA PHE A 260 -8.52 -0.31 2.70
C PHE A 260 -7.85 -1.30 1.75
N LEU A 261 -7.48 -0.88 0.53
CA LEU A 261 -6.93 -1.78 -0.49
C LEU A 261 -5.44 -1.58 -0.76
N LYS A 262 -4.91 -0.37 -0.55
CA LYS A 262 -3.50 -0.10 -0.88
C LYS A 262 -2.59 -0.78 0.14
N ASN A 263 -2.14 -1.97 -0.22
CA ASN A 263 -1.19 -2.76 0.54
C ASN A 263 0.24 -2.27 0.30
N ASN A 264 0.86 -1.74 1.35
CA ASN A 264 2.30 -1.45 1.38
C ASN A 264 3.09 -2.60 2.04
N PHE A 265 2.50 -3.80 2.14
CA PHE A 265 3.19 -4.96 2.68
C PHE A 265 4.26 -5.41 1.70
N PHE A 266 5.49 -5.48 2.19
CA PHE A 266 6.61 -6.03 1.43
C PHE A 266 6.98 -7.38 2.07
N LEU A 267 6.42 -8.46 1.53
CA LEU A 267 6.87 -9.83 1.81
C LEU A 267 7.53 -10.38 0.55
N LEU A 268 8.52 -11.26 0.72
CA LEU A 268 9.38 -11.71 -0.39
C LEU A 268 8.59 -12.37 -1.53
N GLY A 269 7.55 -13.15 -1.20
CA GLY A 269 6.71 -13.82 -2.19
C GLY A 269 5.40 -13.12 -2.53
N LEU A 270 5.15 -11.89 -2.02
CA LEU A 270 3.95 -11.11 -2.39
C LEU A 270 4.23 -10.22 -3.60
N ILE A 271 3.52 -10.43 -4.71
CA ILE A 271 3.64 -9.68 -5.98
C ILE A 271 2.45 -8.73 -6.19
N ASN A 272 1.75 -8.37 -5.11
CA ASN A 272 0.61 -7.45 -5.14
C ASN A 272 0.97 -6.12 -5.87
N ASN A 273 0.09 -5.72 -6.79
CA ASN A 273 0.18 -4.54 -7.69
C ASN A 273 1.07 -4.68 -8.94
N TYR A 274 1.63 -5.85 -9.23
CA TYR A 274 2.36 -6.06 -10.48
C TYR A 274 1.46 -6.70 -11.55
N SER A 275 1.83 -6.56 -12.82
CA SER A 275 1.09 -7.15 -13.94
C SER A 275 1.05 -8.68 -13.83
N LYS A 276 0.06 -9.31 -14.49
CA LYS A 276 -0.01 -10.78 -14.62
C LYS A 276 1.31 -11.35 -15.16
N GLU A 277 1.98 -10.62 -16.06
CA GLU A 277 3.27 -10.97 -16.62
C GLU A 277 4.38 -11.06 -15.57
N GLU A 278 4.50 -10.08 -14.67
CA GLU A 278 5.52 -10.13 -13.60
C GLU A 278 5.24 -11.29 -12.63
N LYS A 279 3.97 -11.60 -12.38
CA LYS A 279 3.59 -12.78 -11.57
C LYS A 279 4.03 -14.07 -12.25
N ALA A 280 3.80 -14.21 -13.55
CA ALA A 280 4.27 -15.35 -14.34
C ALA A 280 5.80 -15.45 -14.32
N LYS A 281 6.49 -14.33 -14.56
CA LYS A 281 7.95 -14.22 -14.51
C LYS A 281 8.52 -14.64 -13.15
N PHE A 282 7.90 -14.24 -12.05
CA PHE A 282 8.36 -14.62 -10.72
C PHE A 282 8.11 -16.10 -10.43
N ASN A 283 7.02 -16.69 -10.93
CA ASN A 283 6.78 -18.12 -10.79
C ASN A 283 7.81 -18.95 -11.58
N GLU A 284 8.14 -18.52 -12.80
CA GLU A 284 9.25 -19.10 -13.57
C GLU A 284 10.57 -18.98 -12.80
N PHE A 285 10.83 -17.84 -12.17
CA PHE A 285 12.04 -17.60 -11.37
C PHE A 285 12.13 -18.54 -10.16
N VAL A 286 11.03 -18.71 -9.42
CA VAL A 286 10.97 -19.65 -8.28
C VAL A 286 11.18 -21.09 -8.75
N SER A 287 10.59 -21.47 -9.88
CA SER A 287 10.80 -22.80 -10.49
C SER A 287 12.27 -23.02 -10.86
N PHE A 288 12.89 -22.03 -11.49
CA PHE A 288 14.32 -22.06 -11.80
C PHE A 288 15.18 -22.25 -10.54
N LEU A 289 14.90 -21.49 -9.47
CA LEU A 289 15.63 -21.62 -8.21
C LEU A 289 15.43 -22.98 -7.53
N LEU A 290 14.25 -23.58 -7.64
CA LEU A 290 14.01 -24.95 -7.16
C LEU A 290 14.91 -25.94 -7.89
N SER A 291 14.94 -25.89 -9.22
CA SER A 291 15.82 -26.75 -10.02
C SER A 291 17.31 -26.52 -9.72
N PHE A 292 17.71 -25.25 -9.55
CA PHE A 292 19.07 -24.89 -9.12
C PHE A 292 19.42 -25.52 -7.77
N THR A 293 18.52 -25.41 -6.80
CA THR A 293 18.68 -25.98 -5.46
C THR A 293 18.82 -27.50 -5.49
N LEU A 294 18.00 -28.18 -6.29
CA LEU A 294 18.07 -29.64 -6.47
C LEU A 294 19.39 -30.09 -7.10
N ASN A 295 19.95 -29.30 -8.02
CA ASN A 295 21.25 -29.63 -8.63
C ASN A 295 22.43 -29.34 -7.68
N LEU A 296 22.36 -28.29 -6.86
CA LEU A 296 23.33 -28.06 -5.77
C LEU A 296 23.31 -29.22 -4.74
N GLN A 297 22.13 -29.72 -4.39
CA GLN A 297 21.97 -30.87 -3.49
C GLN A 297 22.67 -32.13 -4.04
N LYS A 298 22.70 -32.29 -5.37
CA LYS A 298 23.45 -33.36 -6.07
C LYS A 298 24.96 -33.11 -6.13
N ASN A 299 25.49 -32.19 -5.32
CA ASN A 299 26.91 -31.85 -5.25
C ASN A 299 27.48 -31.30 -6.59
N SER A 300 26.63 -30.72 -7.44
CA SER A 300 27.11 -30.02 -8.64
C SER A 300 27.71 -28.66 -8.26
N SER A 301 28.73 -28.21 -8.99
CA SER A 301 29.24 -26.84 -8.82
C SER A 301 28.11 -25.82 -9.10
N PRO A 302 28.17 -24.61 -8.54
CA PRO A 302 27.16 -23.58 -8.77
C PRO A 302 26.89 -23.29 -10.24
N GLU A 303 27.95 -23.23 -11.05
CA GLU A 303 27.88 -22.98 -12.48
C GLU A 303 27.16 -24.13 -13.20
N LEU A 304 27.55 -25.37 -12.90
CA LEU A 304 26.94 -26.56 -13.48
C LEU A 304 25.48 -26.71 -13.03
N ALA A 305 25.19 -26.43 -11.77
CA ALA A 305 23.83 -26.46 -11.22
C ALA A 305 22.95 -25.40 -11.89
N PHE A 306 23.50 -24.22 -12.18
CA PHE A 306 22.81 -23.13 -12.87
C PHE A 306 22.46 -23.50 -14.31
N VAL A 307 23.43 -24.05 -15.06
CA VAL A 307 23.21 -24.54 -16.44
C VAL A 307 22.17 -25.66 -16.46
N LYS A 308 22.31 -26.67 -15.59
CA LYS A 308 21.36 -27.79 -15.50
C LYS A 308 19.94 -27.33 -15.15
N ALA A 309 19.80 -26.33 -14.26
CA ALA A 309 18.49 -25.80 -13.87
C ALA A 309 17.73 -25.15 -15.03
N TYR A 310 18.45 -24.57 -15.98
CA TYR A 310 17.85 -24.05 -17.20
C TYR A 310 17.56 -25.15 -18.20
N THR A 311 18.53 -26.01 -18.53
CA THR A 311 18.36 -27.02 -19.59
C THR A 311 17.29 -28.05 -19.27
N GLN A 312 17.11 -28.41 -17.99
CA GLN A 312 16.05 -29.33 -17.55
C GLN A 312 14.64 -28.77 -17.77
N ASN A 313 14.50 -27.44 -17.86
CA ASN A 313 13.22 -26.73 -17.88
C ASN A 313 13.10 -25.76 -19.06
N GLU A 314 13.92 -25.92 -20.11
CA GLU A 314 14.04 -24.93 -21.19
C GLU A 314 12.69 -24.64 -21.87
N GLY A 315 11.83 -25.65 -22.03
CA GLY A 315 10.47 -25.48 -22.58
C GLY A 315 9.43 -24.88 -21.63
N HIS A 316 9.76 -24.67 -20.35
CA HIS A 316 8.85 -24.09 -19.35
C HIS A 316 9.05 -22.60 -19.13
N TYR A 317 10.17 -22.03 -19.60
CA TYR A 317 10.45 -20.60 -19.46
C TYR A 317 9.93 -19.85 -20.69
N THR A 318 8.93 -18.99 -20.50
CA THR A 318 8.39 -18.15 -21.58
C THR A 318 8.90 -16.72 -21.48
N ILE A 319 9.11 -16.21 -20.26
CA ILE A 319 9.54 -14.83 -20.01
C ILE A 319 11.02 -14.80 -19.61
N LEU A 320 11.49 -15.81 -18.87
CA LEU A 320 12.87 -15.89 -18.41
C LEU A 320 13.83 -16.53 -19.42
N GLU A 321 13.35 -17.05 -20.55
CA GLU A 321 14.20 -17.71 -21.54
C GLU A 321 15.32 -16.79 -22.01
N SER A 322 14.98 -15.60 -22.53
CA SER A 322 15.96 -14.63 -23.04
C SER A 322 17.03 -14.26 -22.01
N PRO A 323 16.70 -13.75 -20.80
CA PRO A 323 17.73 -13.37 -19.83
C PRO A 323 18.57 -14.56 -19.36
N LEU A 324 17.97 -15.73 -19.13
CA LEU A 324 18.72 -16.91 -18.69
C LEU A 324 19.65 -17.45 -19.79
N LYS A 325 19.16 -17.55 -21.03
CA LYS A 325 19.91 -18.06 -22.19
C LYS A 325 21.15 -17.22 -22.48
N THR A 326 21.01 -15.89 -22.42
CA THR A 326 22.15 -14.97 -22.55
C THR A 326 23.21 -15.27 -21.50
N GLN A 327 22.84 -15.35 -20.22
CA GLN A 327 23.81 -15.63 -19.16
C GLN A 327 24.43 -17.03 -19.26
N ILE A 328 23.67 -18.03 -19.69
CA ILE A 328 24.18 -19.40 -19.87
C ILE A 328 25.18 -19.47 -21.01
N SER A 329 24.92 -18.78 -22.12
CA SER A 329 25.89 -18.69 -23.21
C SER A 329 27.20 -18.07 -22.74
N HIS A 330 27.15 -17.05 -21.88
CA HIS A 330 28.33 -16.45 -21.30
C HIS A 330 29.10 -17.40 -20.38
N LEU A 331 28.38 -18.20 -19.58
CA LEU A 331 28.97 -19.20 -18.68
C LEU A 331 29.64 -20.33 -19.49
N LEU A 332 28.96 -20.86 -20.51
CA LEU A 332 29.49 -21.93 -21.38
C LEU A 332 30.72 -21.48 -22.18
N ASN A 333 30.80 -20.19 -22.52
CA ASN A 333 31.95 -19.59 -23.16
C ASN A 333 33.05 -19.14 -22.17
N PHE A 334 32.92 -19.47 -20.88
CA PHE A 334 33.85 -19.08 -19.81
C PHE A 334 34.11 -17.57 -19.73
N SER A 335 33.15 -16.75 -20.19
CA SER A 335 33.31 -15.30 -20.35
C SER A 335 32.93 -14.49 -19.10
N CYS A 336 32.42 -15.15 -18.05
CA CYS A 336 32.05 -14.52 -16.79
C CYS A 336 32.03 -15.52 -15.62
N THR A 337 32.20 -14.99 -14.41
CA THR A 337 32.06 -15.76 -13.17
C THR A 337 30.59 -15.95 -12.76
N PHE A 338 30.32 -16.88 -11.84
CA PHE A 338 28.98 -17.08 -11.29
C PHE A 338 28.41 -15.81 -10.65
N ASP A 339 29.24 -15.06 -9.91
CA ASP A 339 28.85 -13.80 -9.28
C ASP A 339 28.46 -12.73 -10.32
N GLU A 340 29.25 -12.59 -11.39
CA GLU A 340 28.94 -11.67 -12.50
C GLU A 340 27.62 -12.02 -13.20
N ILE A 341 27.30 -13.30 -13.34
CA ILE A 341 26.02 -13.76 -13.90
C ILE A 341 24.86 -13.32 -13.02
N LEU A 342 24.99 -13.52 -11.71
CA LEU A 342 23.97 -13.07 -10.77
C LEU A 342 23.80 -11.54 -10.83
N GLU A 343 24.89 -10.77 -10.92
CA GLU A 343 24.80 -9.32 -11.08
C GLU A 343 24.12 -8.89 -12.39
N LYS A 344 24.44 -9.53 -13.52
CA LYS A 344 23.78 -9.27 -14.80
C LYS A 344 22.28 -9.59 -14.75
N LEU A 345 21.89 -10.72 -14.16
CA LEU A 345 20.48 -11.07 -13.95
C LEU A 345 19.76 -10.07 -13.05
N GLN A 346 20.43 -9.58 -12.00
CA GLN A 346 19.87 -8.55 -11.14
C GLN A 346 19.55 -7.26 -11.92
N ILE A 347 20.38 -6.91 -12.91
CA ILE A 347 20.17 -5.75 -13.79
C ILE A 347 19.00 -6.01 -14.74
N GLU A 348 18.99 -7.15 -15.43
CA GLU A 348 17.97 -7.51 -16.43
C GLU A 348 16.57 -7.70 -15.83
N LEU A 349 16.47 -8.31 -14.65
CA LEU A 349 15.20 -8.59 -14.01
C LEU A 349 14.55 -7.33 -13.39
N LYS A 350 15.30 -6.25 -13.19
CA LYS A 350 14.91 -4.89 -12.72
C LYS A 350 14.24 -4.81 -11.33
N SER A 351 13.46 -5.80 -10.89
CA SER A 351 12.71 -5.79 -9.63
C SER A 351 13.61 -5.93 -8.40
N ILE A 352 13.31 -5.18 -7.35
CA ILE A 352 14.01 -5.20 -6.06
C ILE A 352 13.98 -6.61 -5.43
N ARG A 353 12.92 -7.38 -5.66
CA ARG A 353 12.78 -8.75 -5.10
C ARG A 353 13.82 -9.70 -5.68
N TYR A 354 13.96 -9.76 -7.01
CA TYR A 354 14.99 -10.59 -7.65
C TYR A 354 16.38 -10.18 -7.18
N LYS A 355 16.64 -8.87 -7.07
CA LYS A 355 17.90 -8.34 -6.55
C LYS A 355 18.22 -8.85 -5.16
N ILE A 356 17.24 -8.78 -4.25
CA ILE A 356 17.40 -9.30 -2.90
C ILE A 356 17.67 -10.81 -2.94
N ILE A 357 16.83 -11.59 -3.62
CA ILE A 357 16.94 -13.06 -3.63
C ILE A 357 18.26 -13.51 -4.26
N LEU A 358 18.64 -12.99 -5.43
CA LEU A 358 19.87 -13.37 -6.14
C LEU A 358 21.12 -12.96 -5.35
N ASN A 359 21.13 -11.77 -4.74
CA ASN A 359 22.26 -11.34 -3.89
C ASN A 359 22.43 -12.27 -2.68
N VAL A 360 21.32 -12.72 -2.08
CA VAL A 360 21.37 -13.69 -0.97
C VAL A 360 21.90 -15.03 -1.44
N ILE A 361 21.41 -15.54 -2.57
CA ILE A 361 21.84 -16.82 -3.11
C ILE A 361 23.33 -16.79 -3.47
N GLY A 362 23.80 -15.74 -4.14
CA GLY A 362 25.24 -15.59 -4.44
C GLY A 362 26.09 -15.62 -3.17
N LYS A 363 25.66 -14.87 -2.14
CA LYS A 363 26.33 -14.86 -0.83
C LYS A 363 26.30 -16.20 -0.09
N LEU A 364 25.19 -16.94 -0.15
CA LEU A 364 25.09 -18.28 0.43
C LEU A 364 26.08 -19.22 -0.27
N VAL A 365 26.03 -19.24 -1.60
CA VAL A 365 26.85 -20.13 -2.44
C VAL A 365 28.34 -19.83 -2.27
N ALA A 366 28.72 -18.56 -2.26
CA ALA A 366 30.10 -18.13 -2.01
C ALA A 366 30.59 -18.55 -0.61
N GLN A 367 29.71 -18.56 0.40
CA GLN A 367 30.06 -19.00 1.74
C GLN A 367 30.27 -20.52 1.82
N ASN A 368 29.31 -21.31 1.29
CA ASN A 368 29.42 -22.76 1.21
C ASN A 368 28.40 -23.32 0.21
N ALA A 369 28.84 -23.62 -1.02
CA ALA A 369 27.97 -24.12 -2.09
C ALA A 369 27.23 -25.43 -1.71
N TYR A 370 27.90 -26.34 -0.99
CA TYR A 370 27.32 -27.62 -0.59
C TYR A 370 26.18 -27.44 0.39
N LEU A 371 26.36 -26.67 1.46
CA LEU A 371 25.32 -26.45 2.49
C LEU A 371 24.25 -25.43 2.07
N SER A 372 24.49 -24.68 0.99
CA SER A 372 23.57 -23.65 0.52
C SER A 372 22.22 -24.21 0.08
N HIS A 373 22.14 -25.45 -0.41
CA HIS A 373 20.88 -26.00 -0.91
C HIS A 373 19.79 -26.05 0.18
N GLU A 374 20.13 -26.44 1.43
CA GLU A 374 19.17 -26.43 2.55
C GLU A 374 18.63 -25.03 2.82
N LYS A 375 19.52 -24.03 2.78
CA LYS A 375 19.20 -22.62 3.09
C LYS A 375 18.44 -21.93 1.97
N ILE A 376 18.75 -22.24 0.72
CA ILE A 376 17.96 -21.78 -0.42
C ILE A 376 16.56 -22.42 -0.37
N SER A 377 16.45 -23.69 0.00
CA SER A 377 15.16 -24.36 0.21
C SER A 377 14.32 -23.71 1.33
N GLU A 378 14.93 -23.32 2.45
CA GLU A 378 14.27 -22.52 3.50
C GLU A 378 13.71 -21.19 2.94
N ILE A 379 14.48 -20.46 2.10
CA ILE A 379 14.01 -19.23 1.45
C ILE A 379 12.83 -19.51 0.51
N LEU A 380 12.90 -20.57 -0.29
CA LEU A 380 11.84 -20.95 -1.22
C LEU A 380 10.56 -21.36 -0.49
N ASN A 381 10.69 -22.04 0.65
CA ASN A 381 9.56 -22.37 1.52
C ASN A 381 8.86 -21.10 2.05
N GLU A 382 9.62 -20.12 2.54
CA GLU A 382 9.07 -18.82 2.97
C GLU A 382 8.39 -18.08 1.81
N ILE A 383 8.99 -18.08 0.62
CA ILE A 383 8.36 -17.51 -0.59
C ILE A 383 7.03 -18.22 -0.89
N SER A 384 6.98 -19.54 -0.79
CA SER A 384 5.76 -20.32 -1.04
C SER A 384 4.64 -20.00 -0.04
N ILE A 385 4.97 -19.79 1.24
CA ILE A 385 4.02 -19.38 2.28
C ILE A 385 3.44 -18.01 1.92
N HIS A 386 4.28 -17.06 1.53
CA HIS A 386 3.84 -15.73 1.09
C HIS A 386 2.95 -15.79 -0.16
N GLN A 387 3.28 -16.62 -1.15
CA GLN A 387 2.45 -16.83 -2.34
C GLN A 387 1.09 -17.45 -2.01
N LYS A 388 1.03 -18.38 -1.04
CA LYS A 388 -0.25 -18.91 -0.54
C LYS A 388 -1.13 -17.81 0.08
N LEU A 389 -0.52 -16.88 0.83
CA LEU A 389 -1.23 -15.72 1.37
C LEU A 389 -1.72 -14.77 0.27
N GLU A 390 -0.93 -14.56 -0.79
CA GLU A 390 -1.35 -13.78 -1.97
C GLU A 390 -2.53 -14.42 -2.69
N ASN A 391 -2.47 -15.73 -2.94
CA ASN A 391 -3.54 -16.45 -3.62
C ASN A 391 -4.85 -16.40 -2.81
N ARG A 392 -4.78 -16.41 -1.47
CA ARG A 392 -5.97 -16.18 -0.63
C ARG A 392 -6.56 -14.79 -0.84
N LEU A 393 -5.73 -13.73 -0.92
CA LEU A 393 -6.22 -12.37 -1.22
C LEU A 393 -6.89 -12.33 -2.60
N GLU A 394 -6.29 -12.95 -3.61
CA GLU A 394 -6.86 -13.00 -4.96
C GLU A 394 -8.19 -13.75 -5.00
N ILE A 395 -8.32 -14.85 -4.26
CA ILE A 395 -9.58 -15.59 -4.15
C ILE A 395 -10.67 -14.71 -3.56
N ILE A 396 -10.37 -13.98 -2.47
CA ILE A 396 -11.33 -13.07 -1.85
C ILE A 396 -11.76 -11.96 -2.83
N ILE A 397 -10.80 -11.30 -3.48
CA ILE A 397 -11.09 -10.25 -4.48
C ILE A 397 -11.88 -10.82 -5.68
N LYS A 398 -11.56 -12.05 -6.12
CA LYS A 398 -12.31 -12.75 -7.18
C LYS A 398 -13.73 -13.08 -6.74
N GLY A 399 -13.94 -13.47 -5.49
CA GLY A 399 -15.27 -13.73 -4.92
C GLY A 399 -16.16 -12.48 -4.93
N GLU A 400 -15.58 -11.31 -4.71
CA GLU A 400 -16.30 -10.03 -4.74
C GLU A 400 -16.66 -9.55 -6.16
N ARG A 401 -16.16 -10.20 -7.22
CA ARG A 401 -16.45 -9.83 -8.62
C ARG A 401 -17.94 -9.86 -8.94
N PHE A 402 -18.65 -10.87 -8.47
CA PHE A 402 -20.08 -10.99 -8.72
C PHE A 402 -20.85 -9.79 -8.14
N LYS A 403 -20.56 -9.42 -6.88
CA LYS A 403 -21.20 -8.26 -6.23
C LYS A 403 -20.89 -6.96 -6.97
N VAL A 404 -19.63 -6.76 -7.38
CA VAL A 404 -19.23 -5.59 -8.16
C VAL A 404 -20.00 -5.49 -9.47
N LEU A 405 -20.09 -6.58 -10.22
CA LEU A 405 -20.83 -6.59 -11.48
C LEU A 405 -22.32 -6.33 -11.26
N LEU A 406 -22.92 -6.96 -10.25
CA LEU A 406 -24.32 -6.73 -9.87
C LEU A 406 -24.55 -5.25 -9.55
N PHE A 407 -23.70 -4.63 -8.71
CA PHE A 407 -23.82 -3.23 -8.34
C PHE A 407 -23.56 -2.27 -9.51
N LEU A 408 -22.68 -2.61 -10.44
CA LEU A 408 -22.41 -1.81 -11.63
C LEU A 408 -23.64 -1.64 -12.53
N PHE A 409 -24.53 -2.64 -12.56
CA PHE A 409 -25.78 -2.60 -13.32
C PHE A 409 -26.95 -2.06 -12.50
N LEU A 410 -27.08 -2.50 -11.24
CA LEU A 410 -28.19 -2.14 -10.36
C LEU A 410 -28.17 -0.67 -9.96
N LEU A 411 -27.00 -0.09 -9.70
CA LEU A 411 -26.88 1.31 -9.25
C LEU A 411 -27.37 2.31 -10.32
N PRO A 412 -26.94 2.24 -11.60
CA PRO A 412 -27.51 3.04 -12.68
C PRO A 412 -29.03 2.91 -12.82
N ILE A 413 -29.57 1.69 -12.67
CA ILE A 413 -31.01 1.43 -12.80
C ILE A 413 -31.78 2.17 -11.71
N ILE A 414 -31.35 2.02 -10.45
CA ILE A 414 -32.05 2.62 -9.30
C ILE A 414 -31.91 4.15 -9.34
N ILE A 415 -30.70 4.68 -9.50
CA ILE A 415 -30.49 6.14 -9.51
C ILE A 415 -31.13 6.76 -10.75
N GLY A 416 -31.02 6.12 -11.91
CA GLY A 416 -31.67 6.59 -13.13
C GLY A 416 -33.18 6.64 -12.96
N GLY A 417 -33.77 5.58 -12.41
CA GLY A 417 -35.21 5.51 -12.20
C GLY A 417 -35.71 6.53 -11.18
N ILE A 418 -35.09 6.59 -9.99
CA ILE A 418 -35.50 7.54 -8.94
C ILE A 418 -35.19 8.98 -9.36
N GLY A 419 -34.04 9.23 -10.00
CA GLY A 419 -33.67 10.56 -10.49
C GLY A 419 -34.60 11.07 -11.58
N GLY A 420 -35.05 10.20 -12.48
CA GLY A 420 -36.05 10.55 -13.50
C GLY A 420 -37.43 10.88 -12.92
N LEU A 421 -37.71 10.47 -11.67
CA LEU A 421 -38.93 10.84 -10.94
C LEU A 421 -38.97 12.29 -10.43
N PHE A 422 -37.88 13.04 -10.55
CA PHE A 422 -37.79 14.41 -10.03
C PHE A 422 -38.94 15.36 -10.42
N PRO A 423 -39.45 15.39 -11.67
CA PRO A 423 -40.55 16.28 -12.05
C PRO A 423 -41.82 16.01 -11.24
N LEU A 424 -42.15 14.74 -11.00
CA LEU A 424 -43.33 14.34 -10.22
C LEU A 424 -43.23 14.85 -8.78
N PHE A 425 -42.07 14.75 -8.15
CA PHE A 425 -41.86 15.27 -6.80
C PHE A 425 -41.93 16.81 -6.76
N ASN A 426 -41.40 17.48 -7.78
CA ASN A 426 -41.52 18.93 -7.88
C ASN A 426 -42.97 19.39 -8.03
N LEU A 427 -43.80 18.65 -8.78
CA LEU A 427 -45.24 18.90 -8.92
C LEU A 427 -45.98 18.67 -7.60
N ILE A 428 -45.73 17.55 -6.92
CA ILE A 428 -46.33 17.22 -5.61
C ILE A 428 -45.98 18.29 -4.56
N MET A 429 -44.71 18.67 -4.46
CA MET A 429 -44.27 19.68 -3.48
C MET A 429 -44.66 21.11 -3.87
N GLY A 430 -44.95 21.34 -5.16
CA GLY A 430 -45.34 22.64 -5.70
C GLY A 430 -46.82 22.97 -5.58
N ASN A 431 -47.68 22.02 -5.16
CA ASN A 431 -49.15 22.16 -5.12
C ASN A 431 -49.74 22.71 -6.44
N ILE A 432 -49.19 22.31 -7.59
CA ILE A 432 -49.67 22.78 -8.90
C ILE A 432 -50.92 21.98 -9.26
N PRO A 433 -52.08 22.61 -9.53
CA PRO A 433 -53.30 21.90 -9.87
C PRO A 433 -53.12 21.09 -11.16
N SER A 434 -53.36 19.78 -11.07
CA SER A 434 -53.22 18.79 -12.13
C SER A 434 -54.38 18.85 -13.15
N SER A 435 -54.66 20.02 -13.70
CA SER A 435 -55.77 20.21 -14.64
C SER A 435 -55.31 20.97 -15.88
N GLY A 436 -54.63 20.25 -16.77
CA GLY A 436 -54.31 20.70 -18.12
C GLY A 436 -53.29 19.77 -18.76
N SER A 437 -53.61 19.25 -19.95
CA SER A 437 -52.65 18.50 -20.77
C SER A 437 -51.36 19.30 -20.90
N LEU A 438 -50.24 18.75 -20.42
CA LEU A 438 -48.94 19.39 -20.57
C LEU A 438 -48.63 19.58 -22.06
N SER A 439 -48.61 20.83 -22.52
CA SER A 439 -48.19 21.13 -23.89
C SER A 439 -46.71 20.80 -24.08
N PHE A 440 -46.32 20.38 -25.28
CA PHE A 440 -44.93 20.05 -25.64
C PHE A 440 -43.93 21.19 -25.33
N SER A 441 -44.41 22.45 -25.26
CA SER A 441 -43.62 23.62 -24.89
C SER A 441 -43.17 23.62 -23.41
N VAL A 442 -44.05 23.23 -22.48
CA VAL A 442 -43.74 23.11 -21.04
C VAL A 442 -42.78 21.96 -20.77
N LEU A 443 -42.91 20.90 -21.57
CA LEU A 443 -41.98 19.76 -21.63
C LEU A 443 -40.56 20.17 -21.99
N PHE A 444 -40.41 21.02 -23.01
CA PHE A 444 -39.12 21.58 -23.43
C PHE A 444 -38.55 22.50 -22.34
N GLU A 445 -39.40 23.32 -21.72
CA GLU A 445 -39.01 24.25 -20.65
C GLU A 445 -38.52 23.52 -19.38
N LEU A 446 -39.14 22.39 -19.02
CA LEU A 446 -38.70 21.52 -17.93
C LEU A 446 -37.39 20.78 -18.25
N LEU A 447 -37.23 20.27 -19.48
CA LEU A 447 -35.99 19.60 -19.93
C LEU A 447 -34.78 20.54 -19.94
N PHE A 448 -34.99 21.80 -20.29
CA PHE A 448 -33.95 22.84 -20.30
C PHE A 448 -33.92 23.68 -19.02
N SER A 449 -34.68 23.29 -17.99
CA SER A 449 -34.54 23.90 -16.68
C SER A 449 -33.13 23.64 -16.13
N TYR A 450 -32.57 24.67 -15.51
CA TYR A 450 -31.25 24.61 -14.89
C TYR A 450 -31.15 23.45 -13.87
N ASP A 451 -32.26 23.16 -13.20
CA ASP A 451 -32.43 22.10 -12.20
C ASP A 451 -32.25 20.72 -12.81
N PHE A 452 -32.91 20.46 -13.94
CA PHE A 452 -32.83 19.19 -14.64
C PHE A 452 -31.39 18.87 -15.05
N VAL A 453 -30.72 19.84 -15.68
CA VAL A 453 -29.34 19.69 -16.15
C VAL A 453 -28.40 19.39 -14.99
N ILE A 454 -28.51 20.14 -13.90
CA ILE A 454 -27.66 19.95 -12.72
C ILE A 454 -27.90 18.59 -12.05
N ILE A 455 -29.16 18.20 -11.86
CA ILE A 455 -29.51 16.92 -11.24
C ILE A 455 -29.00 15.76 -12.08
N PHE A 456 -29.26 15.80 -13.40
CA PHE A 456 -28.79 14.79 -14.33
C PHE A 456 -27.26 14.62 -14.27
N PHE A 457 -26.50 15.70 -14.40
CA PHE A 457 -25.04 15.63 -14.35
C PHE A 457 -24.49 15.23 -12.98
N SER A 458 -25.12 15.65 -11.88
CA SER A 458 -24.72 15.24 -10.54
C SER A 458 -24.85 13.73 -10.32
N MET A 459 -25.95 13.15 -10.80
CA MET A 459 -26.21 11.71 -10.72
C MET A 459 -25.31 10.90 -11.65
N LEU A 460 -25.15 11.38 -12.88
CA LEU A 460 -24.23 10.78 -13.84
C LEU A 460 -22.81 10.73 -13.27
N PHE A 461 -22.37 11.81 -12.63
CA PHE A 461 -21.05 11.88 -12.00
C PHE A 461 -20.92 10.91 -10.81
N CYS A 462 -21.96 10.79 -9.99
CA CYS A 462 -22.01 9.79 -8.91
C CYS A 462 -21.90 8.35 -9.44
N VAL A 463 -22.66 8.01 -10.48
CA VAL A 463 -22.59 6.68 -11.15
C VAL A 463 -21.19 6.45 -11.71
N PHE A 464 -20.61 7.44 -12.40
CA PHE A 464 -19.26 7.34 -12.93
C PHE A 464 -18.22 7.08 -11.84
N ILE A 465 -18.26 7.82 -10.73
CA ILE A 465 -17.33 7.65 -9.60
C ILE A 465 -17.47 6.25 -8.99
N SER A 466 -18.69 5.82 -8.67
CA SER A 466 -18.94 4.52 -8.06
C SER A 466 -18.48 3.38 -8.97
N SER A 467 -18.84 3.43 -10.25
CA SER A 467 -18.43 2.43 -11.24
C SER A 467 -16.92 2.39 -11.43
N HIS A 468 -16.24 3.54 -11.41
CA HIS A 468 -14.77 3.59 -11.45
C HIS A 468 -14.14 2.84 -10.26
N TYR A 469 -14.57 3.15 -9.04
CA TYR A 469 -13.98 2.55 -7.84
C TYR A 469 -14.35 1.07 -7.67
N PHE A 470 -15.57 0.66 -8.05
CA PHE A 470 -15.96 -0.75 -8.04
C PHE A 470 -15.11 -1.59 -9.00
N LEU A 471 -14.84 -1.09 -10.21
CA LEU A 471 -14.00 -1.77 -11.18
C LEU A 471 -12.50 -1.73 -10.84
N GLU A 472 -12.06 -0.68 -10.13
CA GLU A 472 -10.69 -0.59 -9.61
C GLU A 472 -10.40 -1.70 -8.59
N ILE A 473 -11.35 -2.00 -7.69
CA ILE A 473 -11.24 -3.07 -6.68
C ILE A 473 -10.95 -4.43 -7.32
N ILE A 474 -11.68 -4.79 -8.37
CA ILE A 474 -11.56 -6.11 -9.01
C ILE A 474 -10.47 -6.16 -10.09
N SER A 475 -9.79 -5.04 -10.34
CA SER A 475 -8.74 -4.90 -11.36
C SER A 475 -9.15 -5.41 -12.75
N TYR A 476 -10.37 -5.09 -13.20
CA TYR A 476 -10.90 -5.61 -14.46
C TYR A 476 -10.20 -4.96 -15.67
N GLU A 477 -9.73 -5.77 -16.63
CA GLU A 477 -8.91 -5.31 -17.76
C GLU A 477 -9.67 -4.30 -18.64
N ARG A 478 -10.95 -4.57 -18.93
CA ARG A 478 -11.79 -3.71 -19.78
C ARG A 478 -12.64 -2.71 -18.97
N LYS A 479 -12.09 -2.18 -17.87
CA LYS A 479 -12.82 -1.26 -16.98
C LYS A 479 -13.50 -0.09 -17.69
N ARG A 480 -12.83 0.50 -18.69
CA ARG A 480 -13.37 1.67 -19.43
C ARG A 480 -14.69 1.34 -20.13
N ILE A 481 -14.78 0.18 -20.76
CA ILE A 481 -15.98 -0.25 -21.50
C ILE A 481 -17.14 -0.42 -20.54
N LEU A 482 -16.93 -1.08 -19.39
CA LEU A 482 -17.97 -1.30 -18.39
C LEU A 482 -18.45 0.01 -17.75
N ILE A 483 -17.57 0.99 -17.54
CA ILE A 483 -17.97 2.33 -17.07
C ILE A 483 -18.90 3.00 -18.10
N VAL A 484 -18.55 2.93 -19.40
CA VAL A 484 -19.38 3.49 -20.47
C VAL A 484 -20.75 2.81 -20.50
N VAL A 485 -20.79 1.48 -20.46
CA VAL A 485 -22.05 0.71 -20.43
C VAL A 485 -22.91 1.10 -19.22
N SER A 486 -22.32 1.19 -18.03
CA SER A 486 -23.01 1.61 -16.80
C SER A 486 -23.63 3.00 -16.93
N ASN A 487 -22.90 3.96 -17.50
CA ASN A 487 -23.42 5.31 -17.74
C ASN A 487 -24.50 5.34 -18.83
N VAL A 488 -24.36 4.57 -19.91
CA VAL A 488 -25.40 4.47 -20.95
C VAL A 488 -26.70 3.91 -20.36
N ILE A 489 -26.61 2.89 -19.50
CA ILE A 489 -27.78 2.34 -18.79
C ILE A 489 -28.43 3.41 -17.92
N PHE A 490 -27.65 4.19 -17.17
CA PHE A 490 -28.18 5.31 -16.38
C PHE A 490 -28.93 6.31 -17.27
N ILE A 491 -28.32 6.74 -18.38
CA ILE A 491 -28.90 7.71 -19.31
C ILE A 491 -30.24 7.19 -19.85
N LEU A 492 -30.27 5.95 -20.36
CA LEU A 492 -31.48 5.36 -20.93
C LEU A 492 -32.63 5.28 -19.91
N ILE A 493 -32.32 4.84 -18.69
CA ILE A 493 -33.35 4.65 -17.64
C ILE A 493 -33.84 5.99 -17.12
N PHE A 494 -32.93 6.95 -16.93
CA PHE A 494 -33.28 8.30 -16.51
C PHE A 494 -34.24 8.97 -17.50
N PHE A 495 -33.90 8.97 -18.80
CA PHE A 495 -34.77 9.54 -19.81
C PHE A 495 -36.08 8.75 -19.99
N SER A 496 -36.03 7.42 -19.95
CA SER A 496 -37.25 6.60 -20.06
C SER A 496 -38.23 6.87 -18.91
N THR A 497 -37.74 6.94 -17.67
CA THR A 497 -38.59 7.25 -16.51
C THR A 497 -39.11 8.68 -16.54
N PHE A 498 -38.26 9.65 -16.90
CA PHE A 498 -38.66 11.04 -17.08
C PHE A 498 -39.77 11.19 -18.13
N ILE A 499 -39.62 10.60 -19.32
CA ILE A 499 -40.63 10.62 -20.40
C ILE A 499 -41.92 9.93 -19.95
N ASN A 500 -41.84 8.78 -19.28
CA ASN A 500 -43.03 8.05 -18.83
C ASN A 500 -43.88 8.85 -17.83
N ILE A 501 -43.25 9.59 -16.93
CA ILE A 501 -43.96 10.48 -16.01
C ILE A 501 -44.63 11.62 -16.76
N LEU A 502 -43.91 12.20 -17.73
CA LEU A 502 -44.45 13.28 -18.51
C LEU A 502 -45.62 12.84 -19.39
N ASN A 503 -45.62 11.60 -19.88
CA ASN A 503 -46.76 11.03 -20.60
C ASN A 503 -47.95 10.68 -19.70
N TYR A 504 -47.74 10.58 -18.39
CA TYR A 504 -48.80 10.32 -17.42
C TYR A 504 -49.59 11.59 -17.06
N PHE A 505 -48.99 12.76 -17.25
CA PHE A 505 -49.60 14.08 -17.06
C PHE A 505 -49.96 14.71 -18.41
#